data_AF-A0A7W0L5D0-F1
#
_entry.id   AF-A0A7W0L5D0-F1
#
_cell.length_a   1.000
_cell.length_b   1.000
_cell.length_c   1.000
_cell.angle_alpha   90.00
_cell.angle_beta   90.00
_cell.angle_gamma   90.00
#
_symmetry.space_group_name_H-M   'P 1'
#
loop_
_entity.id
_entity.type
_entity.pdbx_description
1 polymer ?
#
loop_
_entity_poly.entity_id
_entity_poly.type
_entity_poly.pdbx_seq_one_letter_code
_entity_poly.pdbx_strand_id
1 'polypeptide(L)'
;MRRIRWISLAVAVAGPAIYPFVAATGKDAIYLLSSASVLVALWWGVRTYQPADRSPWLLLMAGFGCFFLGDATSIVLDHTVGAAKPFPSLADVAYLLFYPLVYVAIGRFLSSTGHPDRAAWVDASIWTTGAAVVLWEPLFQPYIVADGVSALSSIAGMVYPLLDLGLLLMVLRMLAGRLSVYPAYLLLTAGLVSLVAVDLAFNVREAQNVYVTANSPMPAGCCST
;
A
#
# COMPACT_ATOMS: atom_id res chain seq x y z
N MET A 1 -10.96 -9.09 -25.40
CA MET A 1 -10.80 -9.34 -23.94
C MET A 1 -9.44 -9.94 -23.55
N ARG A 2 -8.91 -10.97 -24.23
CA ARG A 2 -7.64 -11.63 -23.88
C ARG A 2 -6.40 -10.72 -23.96
N ARG A 3 -6.33 -9.78 -24.92
CA ARG A 3 -5.23 -8.79 -25.05
C ARG A 3 -5.22 -7.70 -23.97
N ILE A 4 -6.40 -7.27 -23.50
CA ILE A 4 -6.53 -6.26 -22.44
C ILE A 4 -5.98 -6.81 -21.11
N ARG A 5 -6.22 -8.09 -20.80
CA ARG A 5 -5.69 -8.75 -19.60
C ARG A 5 -4.16 -8.71 -19.51
N TRP A 6 -3.45 -8.94 -20.62
CA TRP A 6 -1.99 -8.91 -20.67
C TRP A 6 -1.42 -7.50 -20.58
N ILE A 7 -2.09 -6.52 -21.17
CA ILE A 7 -1.68 -5.11 -21.09
C ILE A 7 -1.83 -4.60 -19.66
N SER A 8 -2.93 -4.92 -18.97
CA SER A 8 -3.14 -4.52 -17.58
C SER A 8 -2.18 -5.20 -16.60
N LEU A 9 -1.91 -6.50 -16.78
CA LEU A 9 -0.89 -7.22 -16.02
C LEU A 9 0.51 -6.67 -16.27
N ALA A 10 0.84 -6.34 -17.53
CA ALA A 10 2.11 -5.71 -17.88
C ALA A 10 2.25 -4.33 -17.24
N VAL A 11 1.19 -3.51 -17.17
CA VAL A 11 1.22 -2.19 -16.53
C VAL A 11 1.39 -2.31 -15.00
N ALA A 12 0.71 -3.26 -14.35
CA ALA A 12 0.82 -3.50 -12.91
C ALA A 12 2.21 -4.01 -12.46
N VAL A 13 2.93 -4.71 -13.35
CA VAL A 13 4.30 -5.20 -13.12
C VAL A 13 5.36 -4.20 -13.59
N ALA A 14 5.09 -3.43 -14.65
CA ALA A 14 6.04 -2.47 -15.22
C ALA A 14 6.20 -1.19 -14.39
N GLY A 15 5.14 -0.72 -13.71
CA GLY A 15 5.19 0.49 -12.88
C GLY A 15 6.32 0.47 -11.83
N PRO A 16 6.41 -0.57 -10.98
CA PRO A 16 7.49 -0.72 -10.00
C PRO A 16 8.88 -0.90 -10.64
N ALA A 17 8.95 -1.57 -11.79
CA ALA A 17 10.21 -1.84 -12.50
C ALA A 17 10.78 -0.60 -13.20
N ILE A 18 9.94 0.36 -13.59
CA ILE A 18 10.34 1.61 -14.25
C ILE A 18 10.81 2.66 -13.24
N TYR A 19 10.30 2.61 -12.00
CA TYR A 19 10.59 3.58 -10.94
C TYR A 19 12.09 3.95 -10.74
N PRO A 20 13.05 3.01 -10.70
CA PRO A 20 14.46 3.35 -10.52
C PRO A 20 15.09 4.08 -11.73
N PHE A 21 14.43 4.06 -12.90
CA PHE A 21 14.92 4.66 -14.15
C PHE A 21 14.29 6.02 -14.46
N VAL A 22 13.37 6.51 -13.61
CA VAL A 22 12.74 7.82 -13.77
C VAL A 22 13.68 8.91 -13.25
N ALA A 23 14.00 9.90 -14.11
CA ALA A 23 14.80 11.07 -13.75
C ALA A 23 14.18 11.81 -12.55
N ALA A 24 15.01 12.42 -11.68
CA ALA A 24 14.54 13.12 -10.48
C ALA A 24 13.48 14.20 -10.79
N THR A 25 13.60 14.85 -11.94
CA THR A 25 12.62 15.81 -12.46
C THR A 25 11.39 15.07 -13.01
N GLY A 26 10.27 15.12 -12.28
CA GLY A 26 8.98 14.56 -12.71
C GLY A 26 8.50 13.32 -11.96
N LYS A 27 9.24 12.85 -10.94
CA LYS A 27 8.80 11.74 -10.07
C LYS A 27 7.45 12.02 -9.41
N ASP A 28 7.26 13.22 -8.86
CA ASP A 28 6.02 13.61 -8.19
C ASP A 28 4.83 13.58 -9.13
N ALA A 29 5.01 14.08 -10.36
CA ALA A 29 3.98 14.05 -11.38
C ALA A 29 3.63 12.62 -11.78
N ILE A 30 4.63 11.75 -11.93
CA ILE A 30 4.40 10.33 -12.25
C ILE A 30 3.69 9.62 -11.10
N TYR A 31 4.10 9.85 -9.85
CA TYR A 31 3.42 9.33 -8.67
C TYR A 31 1.95 9.75 -8.64
N LEU A 32 1.69 11.05 -8.73
CA LEU A 32 0.33 11.59 -8.66
C LEU A 32 -0.55 11.13 -9.82
N LEU A 33 0.00 11.07 -11.04
CA LEU A 33 -0.69 10.55 -12.22
C LEU A 33 -0.98 9.05 -12.09
N SER A 34 -0.08 8.28 -11.49
CA SER A 34 -0.29 6.85 -11.27
C SER A 34 -1.49 6.62 -10.33
N SER A 35 -1.55 7.33 -9.21
CA SER A 35 -2.67 7.26 -8.26
C SER A 35 -3.97 7.80 -8.87
N ALA A 36 -3.92 8.88 -9.64
CA ALA A 36 -5.08 9.40 -10.37
C ALA A 36 -5.61 8.41 -11.42
N SER A 37 -4.72 7.66 -12.10
CA SER A 37 -5.12 6.70 -13.13
C SER A 37 -5.99 5.57 -12.58
N VAL A 38 -5.75 5.15 -11.33
CA VAL A 38 -6.56 4.14 -10.64
C VAL A 38 -7.98 4.65 -10.42
N LEU A 39 -8.12 5.90 -9.97
CA LEU A 39 -9.43 6.54 -9.79
C LEU A 39 -10.21 6.65 -11.09
N VAL A 40 -9.54 7.08 -12.17
CA VAL A 40 -10.14 7.17 -13.51
C VAL A 40 -10.58 5.78 -14.00
N ALA A 41 -9.74 4.76 -13.82
CA ALA A 41 -10.06 3.39 -14.21
C ALA A 41 -11.26 2.82 -13.43
N LEU A 42 -11.31 3.02 -12.11
CA LEU A 42 -12.44 2.61 -11.27
C LEU A 42 -13.72 3.32 -11.71
N TRP A 43 -13.66 4.63 -11.97
CA TRP A 43 -14.81 5.44 -12.37
C TRP A 43 -15.33 5.03 -13.75
N TRP A 44 -14.43 4.85 -14.70
CA TRP A 44 -14.77 4.38 -16.04
C TRP A 44 -15.37 2.99 -15.99
N GLY A 45 -14.80 2.09 -15.18
CA GLY A 45 -15.29 0.72 -14.97
C GLY A 45 -16.72 0.69 -14.43
N VAL A 46 -16.99 1.45 -13.36
CA VAL A 46 -18.33 1.53 -12.76
C VAL A 46 -19.36 2.11 -13.73
N ARG A 47 -19.00 3.16 -14.49
CA ARG A 47 -19.91 3.76 -15.48
C ARG A 47 -20.19 2.86 -16.67
N THR A 48 -19.18 2.15 -17.15
CA THR A 48 -19.29 1.31 -18.36
C THR A 48 -20.02 0.01 -18.09
N TYR A 49 -19.66 -0.69 -17.01
CA TYR A 49 -20.17 -2.03 -16.72
C TYR A 49 -21.39 -2.05 -15.80
N GLN A 50 -21.76 -0.90 -15.21
CA GLN A 50 -22.94 -0.71 -14.38
C GLN A 50 -23.22 -1.88 -13.42
N PRO A 51 -22.28 -2.19 -12.50
CA PRO A 51 -22.42 -3.37 -11.64
C PRO A 51 -23.70 -3.28 -10.81
N ALA A 52 -24.34 -4.45 -10.60
CA ALA A 52 -25.60 -4.55 -9.86
C ALA A 52 -25.47 -4.01 -8.42
N ASP A 53 -24.35 -4.29 -7.76
CA ASP A 53 -23.96 -3.64 -6.51
C ASP A 53 -22.75 -2.70 -6.76
N ARG A 54 -22.98 -1.39 -6.56
CA ARG A 54 -21.95 -0.35 -6.71
C ARG A 54 -21.19 -0.08 -5.41
N SER A 55 -21.71 -0.53 -4.26
CA SER A 55 -21.15 -0.23 -2.94
C SER A 55 -19.65 -0.55 -2.80
N PRO A 56 -19.17 -1.77 -3.11
CA PRO A 56 -17.76 -2.09 -2.94
C PRO A 56 -16.86 -1.29 -3.88
N TRP A 57 -17.34 -0.96 -5.08
CA TRP A 57 -16.58 -0.15 -6.04
C TRP A 57 -16.46 1.32 -5.61
N LEU A 58 -17.53 1.89 -5.03
CA LEU A 58 -17.50 3.24 -4.48
C LEU A 58 -16.58 3.34 -3.26
N LEU A 59 -16.55 2.30 -2.43
CA LEU A 59 -15.60 2.22 -1.31
C LEU A 59 -14.15 2.12 -1.78
N LEU A 60 -13.86 1.31 -2.81
CA LEU A 60 -12.53 1.30 -3.43
C LEU A 60 -12.16 2.69 -3.97
N MET A 61 -13.07 3.35 -4.68
CA MET A 61 -12.81 4.68 -5.22
C MET A 61 -12.57 5.72 -4.11
N ALA A 62 -13.33 5.65 -3.02
CA ALA A 62 -13.11 6.51 -1.85
C ALA A 62 -11.75 6.22 -1.20
N GLY A 63 -11.40 4.94 -1.01
CA GLY A 63 -10.11 4.54 -0.45
C GLY A 63 -8.93 5.04 -1.29
N PHE A 64 -8.93 4.73 -2.58
CA PHE A 64 -7.89 5.24 -3.51
C PHE A 64 -7.93 6.77 -3.66
N GLY A 65 -9.06 7.41 -3.36
CA GLY A 65 -9.19 8.86 -3.29
C GLY A 65 -8.44 9.41 -2.08
N CYS A 66 -8.59 8.78 -0.92
CA CYS A 66 -7.79 9.08 0.27
C CYS A 66 -6.28 8.85 0.00
N PHE A 67 -5.93 7.75 -0.66
CA PHE A 67 -4.53 7.48 -1.04
C PHE A 67 -3.94 8.58 -1.93
N PHE A 68 -4.67 8.98 -2.98
CA PHE A 68 -4.29 10.09 -3.86
C PHE A 68 -4.14 11.42 -3.11
N LEU A 69 -5.04 11.72 -2.17
CA LEU A 69 -4.93 12.92 -1.35
C LEU A 69 -3.73 12.86 -0.40
N GLY A 70 -3.39 11.67 0.11
CA GLY A 70 -2.16 11.40 0.83
C GLY A 70 -0.94 11.76 0.00
N ASP A 71 -0.87 11.24 -1.24
CA ASP A 71 0.24 11.53 -2.17
C ASP A 71 0.37 13.02 -2.46
N ALA A 72 -0.74 13.68 -2.80
CA ALA A 72 -0.75 15.11 -3.06
C ALA A 72 -0.27 15.92 -1.84
N THR A 73 -0.73 15.56 -0.64
CA THR A 73 -0.34 16.22 0.60
C THR A 73 1.13 15.96 0.92
N SER A 74 1.61 14.73 0.73
CA SER A 74 3.00 14.35 0.95
C SER A 74 3.93 15.15 0.04
N ILE A 75 3.61 15.23 -1.25
CA ILE A 75 4.38 16.03 -2.23
C ILE A 75 4.44 17.50 -1.80
N VAL A 76 3.30 18.09 -1.42
CA VAL A 76 3.27 19.49 -0.95
C VAL A 76 4.13 19.69 0.30
N LEU A 77 4.06 18.77 1.26
CA LEU A 77 4.89 18.82 2.48
C LEU A 77 6.38 18.66 2.17
N ASP A 78 6.74 17.77 1.24
CA ASP A 78 8.13 17.58 0.82
C ASP A 78 8.70 18.85 0.16
N HIS A 79 7.90 19.59 -0.62
CA HIS A 79 8.33 20.86 -1.23
C HIS A 79 8.33 22.06 -0.28
N THR A 80 7.49 22.05 0.76
CA THR A 80 7.33 23.20 1.67
C THR A 80 8.19 23.10 2.93
N VAL A 81 8.34 21.90 3.48
CA VAL A 81 9.06 21.63 4.74
C VAL A 81 10.31 20.78 4.51
N GLY A 82 10.36 19.99 3.43
CA GLY A 82 11.52 19.20 3.05
C GLY A 82 11.95 18.21 4.15
N ALA A 83 13.24 18.20 4.46
CA ALA A 83 13.83 17.30 5.46
C ALA A 83 13.27 17.48 6.89
N ALA A 84 12.58 18.60 7.18
CA ALA A 84 11.95 18.84 8.47
C ALA A 84 10.50 18.31 8.57
N LYS A 85 10.01 17.59 7.54
CA LYS A 85 8.67 16.99 7.56
C LYS A 85 8.54 16.03 8.76
N PRO A 86 7.58 16.25 9.66
CA PRO A 86 7.37 15.38 10.80
C PRO A 86 6.78 14.04 10.35
N PHE A 87 7.22 12.94 10.96
CA PHE A 87 6.63 11.62 10.78
C PHE A 87 6.03 11.11 12.10
N PRO A 88 4.75 10.71 12.14
CA PRO A 88 3.75 10.83 11.08
C PRO A 88 3.36 12.30 10.78
N SER A 89 2.81 12.53 9.60
CA SER A 89 2.39 13.82 9.04
C SER A 89 0.87 13.88 8.79
N LEU A 90 0.38 15.00 8.26
CA LEU A 90 -1.03 15.12 7.83
C LEU A 90 -1.38 14.16 6.68
N ALA A 91 -0.41 13.81 5.82
CA ALA A 91 -0.62 12.87 4.72
C ALA A 91 -0.99 11.47 5.24
N ASP A 92 -0.41 11.07 6.38
CA ASP A 92 -0.62 9.77 7.02
C ASP A 92 -2.08 9.55 7.45
N VAL A 93 -2.81 10.61 7.78
CA VAL A 93 -4.25 10.50 8.07
C VAL A 93 -5.01 10.00 6.84
N ALA A 94 -4.68 10.50 5.65
CA ALA A 94 -5.32 10.09 4.41
C ALA A 94 -4.91 8.66 4.01
N TYR A 95 -3.64 8.30 4.20
CA TYR A 95 -3.16 6.94 3.96
C TYR A 95 -3.80 5.92 4.92
N LEU A 96 -3.93 6.25 6.21
CA LEU A 96 -4.58 5.35 7.17
C LEU A 96 -6.08 5.16 6.88
N LEU A 97 -6.77 6.18 6.35
CA LEU A 97 -8.17 6.06 5.94
C LEU A 97 -8.38 5.16 4.71
N PHE A 98 -7.37 4.98 3.87
CA PHE A 98 -7.44 4.07 2.73
C PHE A 98 -7.71 2.62 3.17
N TYR A 99 -7.01 2.13 4.18
CA TYR A 99 -7.09 0.73 4.63
C TYR A 99 -8.50 0.27 5.03
N PRO A 100 -9.23 0.91 5.97
CA PRO A 100 -10.56 0.45 6.35
C PRO A 100 -11.55 0.50 5.17
N LEU A 101 -11.44 1.49 4.28
CA LEU A 101 -12.29 1.59 3.09
C LEU A 101 -12.07 0.42 2.14
N VAL A 102 -10.80 0.07 1.88
CA VAL A 102 -10.45 -1.06 1.02
C VAL A 102 -10.80 -2.39 1.67
N TYR A 103 -10.59 -2.57 2.97
CA TYR A 103 -10.99 -3.78 3.69
C TYR A 103 -12.50 -4.02 3.62
N VAL A 104 -13.31 -2.97 3.84
CA VAL A 104 -14.78 -3.09 3.76
C VAL A 104 -15.20 -3.37 2.32
N ALA A 105 -14.54 -2.77 1.33
CA ALA A 105 -14.81 -3.04 -0.08
C ALA A 105 -14.55 -4.52 -0.44
N ILE A 106 -13.38 -5.06 -0.07
CA ILE A 106 -13.02 -6.45 -0.32
C ILE A 106 -13.92 -7.40 0.47
N GLY A 107 -14.21 -7.09 1.73
CA GLY A 107 -15.16 -7.86 2.55
C GLY A 107 -16.53 -7.96 1.91
N ARG A 108 -17.04 -6.85 1.34
CA ARG A 108 -18.30 -6.85 0.58
C ARG A 108 -18.24 -7.72 -0.67
N PHE A 109 -17.16 -7.63 -1.45
CA PHE A 109 -16.96 -8.54 -2.58
C PHE A 109 -16.98 -10.01 -2.17
N LEU A 110 -16.27 -10.36 -1.10
CA LEU A 110 -16.24 -11.73 -0.59
C LEU A 110 -17.61 -12.19 -0.08
N SER A 111 -18.35 -11.32 0.60
CA SER A 111 -19.70 -11.61 1.11
C SER A 111 -20.73 -11.86 0.00
N SER A 112 -20.57 -11.20 -1.16
CA SER A 112 -21.48 -11.33 -2.30
C SER A 112 -21.48 -12.72 -2.95
N THR A 113 -20.49 -13.56 -2.63
CA THR A 113 -20.37 -14.93 -3.14
C THR A 113 -21.31 -15.95 -2.48
N GLY A 114 -22.01 -15.55 -1.40
CA GLY A 114 -23.07 -16.35 -0.77
C GLY A 114 -22.63 -17.55 0.07
N HIS A 115 -21.34 -17.92 0.08
CA HIS A 115 -20.84 -19.05 0.85
C HIS A 115 -19.61 -18.69 1.70
N PRO A 116 -19.67 -18.85 3.03
CA PRO A 116 -18.51 -18.65 3.89
C PRO A 116 -17.49 -19.77 3.66
N ASP A 117 -16.46 -19.46 2.88
CA ASP A 117 -15.32 -20.35 2.65
C ASP A 117 -14.28 -20.20 3.76
N ARG A 118 -14.48 -20.94 4.85
CA ARG A 118 -13.59 -20.94 6.02
C ARG A 118 -12.21 -21.51 5.69
N ALA A 119 -12.14 -22.51 4.80
CA ALA A 119 -10.89 -23.13 4.41
C ALA A 119 -9.98 -22.11 3.71
N ALA A 120 -10.52 -21.31 2.79
CA ALA A 120 -9.77 -20.24 2.14
C ALA A 120 -9.28 -19.15 3.10
N TRP A 121 -10.02 -18.86 4.19
CA TRP A 121 -9.55 -17.94 5.24
C TRP A 121 -8.40 -18.53 6.06
N VAL A 122 -8.47 -19.81 6.41
CA VAL A 122 -7.40 -20.50 7.13
C VAL A 122 -6.14 -20.55 6.27
N ASP A 123 -6.24 -20.95 5.00
CA ASP A 123 -5.10 -20.99 4.08
C ASP A 123 -4.44 -19.61 3.92
N ALA A 124 -5.25 -18.57 3.66
CA ALA A 124 -4.75 -17.20 3.58
C ALA A 124 -4.07 -16.75 4.89
N SER A 125 -4.61 -17.12 6.05
CA SER A 125 -4.01 -16.78 7.35
C SER A 125 -2.67 -17.48 7.59
N ILE A 126 -2.48 -18.70 7.10
CA ILE A 126 -1.20 -19.43 7.20
C ILE A 126 -0.13 -18.68 6.40
N TRP A 127 -0.44 -18.34 5.16
CA TRP A 127 0.47 -17.58 4.30
C TRP A 127 0.79 -16.19 4.85
N THR A 128 -0.21 -15.44 5.32
CA THR A 128 0.01 -14.11 5.93
C THR A 128 0.83 -14.21 7.20
N THR A 129 0.59 -15.21 8.06
CA THR A 129 1.38 -15.41 9.29
C THR A 129 2.82 -15.76 8.96
N GLY A 130 3.05 -16.63 7.96
CA GLY A 130 4.39 -16.92 7.47
C GLY A 130 5.12 -15.68 6.95
N ALA A 131 4.44 -14.84 6.18
CA ALA A 131 4.99 -13.57 5.72
C ALA A 131 5.30 -12.62 6.88
N ALA A 132 4.41 -12.51 7.87
CA ALA A 132 4.60 -11.67 9.04
C ALA A 132 5.86 -12.06 9.83
N VAL A 133 6.13 -13.37 9.99
CA VAL A 133 7.34 -13.87 10.66
C VAL A 133 8.60 -13.50 9.86
N VAL A 134 8.60 -13.70 8.55
CA VAL A 134 9.75 -13.37 7.69
C VAL A 134 10.03 -11.86 7.68
N LEU A 135 8.97 -11.05 7.69
CA LEU A 135 9.05 -9.60 7.63
C LEU A 135 9.27 -8.95 9.01
N TRP A 136 9.24 -9.72 10.10
CA TRP A 136 9.36 -9.20 11.46
C TRP A 136 10.65 -8.39 11.67
N GLU A 137 11.80 -9.01 11.41
CA GLU A 137 13.11 -8.37 11.58
C GLU A 137 13.27 -7.10 10.73
N PRO A 138 13.07 -7.12 9.40
CA PRO A 138 13.32 -5.91 8.61
C PRO A 138 12.28 -4.80 8.81
N LEU A 139 11.06 -5.09 9.29
CA LEU A 139 9.99 -4.07 9.40
C LEU A 139 9.72 -3.59 10.83
N PHE A 140 9.79 -4.46 11.84
CA PHE A 140 9.38 -4.13 13.20
C PHE A 140 10.56 -3.87 14.12
N GLN A 141 11.61 -4.68 14.01
CA GLN A 141 12.76 -4.62 14.91
C GLN A 141 13.42 -3.23 14.94
N PRO A 142 13.63 -2.50 13.81
CA PRO A 142 14.18 -1.14 13.81
C PRO A 142 13.45 -0.16 14.72
N TYR A 143 12.12 -0.20 14.75
CA TYR A 143 11.32 0.73 15.54
C TYR A 143 11.22 0.36 17.02
N ILE A 144 11.58 -0.88 17.40
CA ILE A 144 11.61 -1.36 18.79
C ILE A 144 12.95 -0.99 19.45
N VAL A 145 14.06 -1.13 18.72
CA VAL A 145 15.40 -1.00 19.29
C VAL A 145 16.07 0.35 19.04
N ALA A 146 15.51 1.18 18.14
CA ALA A 146 16.07 2.49 17.84
C ALA A 146 15.85 3.46 19.01
N ASP A 147 16.96 3.96 19.56
CA ASP A 147 16.95 5.04 20.53
C ASP A 147 16.76 6.40 19.83
N GLY A 148 16.08 7.34 20.49
CA GLY A 148 15.87 8.71 19.98
C GLY A 148 14.71 8.89 18.99
N VAL A 149 13.98 7.82 18.67
CA VAL A 149 12.73 7.89 17.89
C VAL A 149 11.54 8.13 18.80
N SER A 150 10.63 9.04 18.40
CA SER A 150 9.43 9.30 19.20
C SER A 150 8.50 8.08 19.21
N ALA A 151 7.79 7.84 20.33
CA ALA A 151 6.85 6.73 20.43
C ALA A 151 5.76 6.78 19.36
N LEU A 152 5.31 7.98 18.97
CA LEU A 152 4.33 8.17 17.92
C LEU A 152 4.88 7.73 16.55
N SER A 153 6.11 8.10 16.23
CA SER A 153 6.80 7.69 15.00
C SER A 153 7.00 6.18 14.95
N SER A 154 7.43 5.56 16.06
CA SER A 154 7.58 4.10 16.13
C SER A 154 6.26 3.36 15.95
N ILE A 155 5.18 3.82 16.62
CA ILE A 155 3.85 3.21 16.47
C ILE A 155 3.36 3.38 15.03
N ALA A 156 3.44 4.59 14.46
CA ALA A 156 3.01 4.84 13.09
C ALA A 156 3.78 3.95 12.09
N GLY A 157 5.11 3.87 12.22
CA GLY A 157 5.96 3.03 11.38
C GLY A 157 5.63 1.54 11.43
N MET A 158 5.18 1.02 12.58
CA MET A 158 4.74 -0.38 12.71
C MET A 158 3.31 -0.62 12.21
N VAL A 159 2.44 0.38 12.30
CA VAL A 159 1.03 0.25 11.89
C VAL A 159 0.90 0.01 10.39
N TYR A 160 1.71 0.65 9.55
CA TYR A 160 1.67 0.46 8.09
C TYR A 160 1.93 -1.00 7.68
N PRO A 161 3.06 -1.65 8.05
CA PRO A 161 3.29 -3.07 7.81
C PRO A 161 2.17 -3.98 8.33
N LEU A 162 1.59 -3.69 9.50
CA LEU A 162 0.48 -4.48 10.04
C LEU A 162 -0.77 -4.39 9.17
N LEU A 163 -1.09 -3.20 8.70
CA LEU A 163 -2.22 -2.97 7.79
C LEU A 163 -1.94 -3.58 6.40
N ASP A 164 -0.70 -3.56 5.92
CA ASP A 164 -0.34 -4.24 4.68
C ASP A 164 -0.44 -5.76 4.80
N LEU A 165 -0.07 -6.35 5.94
CA LEU A 165 -0.29 -7.78 6.22
C LEU A 165 -1.79 -8.13 6.24
N GLY A 166 -2.62 -7.26 6.82
CA GLY A 166 -4.08 -7.39 6.76
C GLY A 166 -4.60 -7.31 5.32
N LEU A 167 -4.03 -6.45 4.48
CA LEU A 167 -4.39 -6.36 3.06
C LEU A 167 -3.93 -7.60 2.29
N LEU A 168 -2.72 -8.11 2.58
CA LEU A 168 -2.20 -9.36 2.03
C LEU A 168 -3.14 -10.53 2.35
N LEU A 169 -3.64 -10.63 3.59
CA LEU A 169 -4.63 -11.63 3.97
C LEU A 169 -5.89 -11.56 3.08
N MET A 170 -6.43 -10.36 2.89
CA MET A 170 -7.62 -10.14 2.04
C MET A 170 -7.36 -10.56 0.58
N VAL A 171 -6.19 -10.23 0.05
CA VAL A 171 -5.76 -10.56 -1.31
C VAL A 171 -5.58 -12.05 -1.50
N LEU A 172 -4.87 -12.72 -0.60
CA LEU A 172 -4.69 -14.18 -0.61
C LEU A 172 -6.04 -14.90 -0.48
N ARG A 173 -6.92 -14.37 0.37
CA ARG A 173 -8.29 -14.88 0.49
C ARG A 173 -9.09 -14.75 -0.81
N MET A 174 -8.92 -13.66 -1.56
CA MET A 174 -9.55 -13.51 -2.89
C MET A 174 -9.00 -14.51 -3.90
N LEU A 175 -7.69 -14.79 -3.86
CA LEU A 175 -7.01 -15.77 -4.74
C LEU A 175 -7.46 -17.21 -4.47
N ALA A 176 -7.63 -17.57 -3.20
CA ALA A 176 -8.05 -18.91 -2.80
C ALA A 176 -9.53 -19.24 -3.12
N GLY A 177 -10.32 -18.24 -3.57
CA GLY A 177 -11.76 -18.40 -3.81
C GLY A 177 -12.19 -18.38 -5.27
N ARG A 178 -13.49 -18.66 -5.52
CA ARG A 178 -14.12 -18.63 -6.86
C ARG A 178 -14.05 -17.26 -7.56
N LEU A 179 -13.84 -16.16 -6.82
CA LEU A 179 -13.68 -14.83 -7.41
C LEU A 179 -12.44 -14.73 -8.33
N SER A 180 -11.43 -15.57 -8.13
CA SER A 180 -10.21 -15.63 -8.95
C SER A 180 -10.47 -15.94 -10.43
N VAL A 181 -11.65 -16.44 -10.80
CA VAL A 181 -11.96 -16.76 -12.21
C VAL A 181 -12.44 -15.55 -13.03
N TYR A 182 -12.86 -14.47 -12.36
CA TYR A 182 -13.36 -13.28 -13.03
C TYR A 182 -12.23 -12.30 -13.33
N PRO A 183 -12.13 -11.77 -14.57
CA PRO A 183 -11.02 -10.90 -14.96
C PRO A 183 -10.91 -9.60 -14.15
N ALA A 184 -12.03 -8.98 -13.78
CA ALA A 184 -11.99 -7.77 -12.96
C ALA A 184 -11.37 -8.04 -11.58
N TYR A 185 -11.65 -9.20 -11.00
CA TYR A 185 -11.10 -9.63 -9.72
C TYR A 185 -9.61 -9.97 -9.83
N LEU A 186 -9.18 -10.66 -10.89
CA LEU A 186 -7.76 -10.91 -11.13
C LEU A 186 -6.96 -9.62 -11.28
N LEU A 187 -7.51 -8.62 -11.98
CA LEU A 187 -6.86 -7.31 -12.12
C LEU A 187 -6.79 -6.56 -10.79
N LEU A 188 -7.88 -6.57 -10.02
CA LEU A 188 -7.92 -5.98 -8.68
C LEU A 188 -6.91 -6.66 -7.76
N THR A 189 -6.91 -7.99 -7.71
CA THR A 189 -5.95 -8.78 -6.93
C THR A 189 -4.51 -8.48 -7.37
N ALA A 190 -4.21 -8.48 -8.67
CA ALA A 190 -2.87 -8.18 -9.16
C ALA A 190 -2.42 -6.75 -8.78
N GLY A 191 -3.32 -5.77 -8.86
CA GLY A 191 -3.06 -4.40 -8.42
C GLY A 191 -2.77 -4.32 -6.92
N LEU A 192 -3.58 -4.99 -6.09
CA LEU A 192 -3.39 -5.02 -4.64
C LEU A 192 -2.13 -5.79 -4.23
N VAL A 193 -1.79 -6.89 -4.90
CA VAL A 193 -0.50 -7.60 -4.70
C VAL A 193 0.66 -6.65 -5.02
N SER A 194 0.59 -5.93 -6.14
CA SER A 194 1.64 -5.00 -6.53
C SER A 194 1.76 -3.86 -5.52
N LEU A 195 0.64 -3.31 -5.04
CA LEU A 195 0.61 -2.30 -3.98
C LEU A 195 1.29 -2.81 -2.71
N VAL A 196 0.85 -3.94 -2.17
CA VAL A 196 1.45 -4.52 -0.95
C VAL A 196 2.94 -4.80 -1.15
N ALA A 197 3.34 -5.35 -2.29
CA ALA A 197 4.75 -5.65 -2.56
C ALA A 197 5.63 -4.39 -2.62
N VAL A 198 5.13 -3.32 -3.27
CA VAL A 198 5.83 -2.04 -3.36
C VAL A 198 5.90 -1.36 -2.01
N ASP A 199 4.81 -1.35 -1.25
CA ASP A 199 4.75 -0.74 0.08
C ASP A 199 5.67 -1.44 1.06
N LEU A 200 5.67 -2.78 1.09
CA LEU A 200 6.60 -3.54 1.93
C LEU A 200 8.05 -3.25 1.56
N ALA A 201 8.38 -3.18 0.26
CA ALA A 201 9.74 -2.85 -0.17
C ALA A 201 10.15 -1.43 0.22
N PHE A 202 9.22 -0.47 0.17
CA PHE A 202 9.43 0.90 0.63
C PHE A 202 9.64 0.95 2.15
N ASN A 203 8.74 0.33 2.92
CA ASN A 203 8.79 0.27 4.38
C ASN A 203 10.07 -0.41 4.90
N VAL A 204 10.57 -1.45 4.23
CA VAL A 204 11.88 -2.05 4.59
C VAL A 204 13.01 -1.02 4.45
N ARG A 205 13.02 -0.22 3.38
CA ARG A 205 14.07 0.80 3.18
C ARG A 205 13.96 1.91 4.22
N GLU A 206 12.74 2.31 4.54
CA GLU A 206 12.49 3.33 5.55
C GLU A 206 12.91 2.86 6.94
N ALA A 207 12.52 1.65 7.34
CA ALA A 207 12.94 1.04 8.60
C ALA A 207 14.48 0.89 8.70
N GLN A 208 15.15 0.55 7.60
CA GLN A 208 16.62 0.54 7.54
C GLN A 208 17.24 1.93 7.74
N ASN A 209 16.66 2.98 7.16
CA ASN A 209 17.11 4.35 7.38
C ASN A 209 16.94 4.78 8.84
N VAL A 210 15.84 4.39 9.49
CA VAL A 210 15.62 4.62 10.93
C VAL A 210 16.70 3.93 11.76
N TYR A 211 16.97 2.65 11.47
CA TYR A 211 17.99 1.89 12.18
C TYR A 211 19.39 2.50 12.04
N VAL A 212 19.76 2.92 10.82
CA VAL A 212 21.06 3.54 10.55
C VAL A 212 21.18 4.90 11.21
N THR A 213 20.16 5.76 11.15
CA THR A 213 20.21 7.11 11.71
C THR A 213 20.24 7.10 13.24
N ALA A 214 19.54 6.19 13.90
CA ALA A 214 19.57 6.03 15.36
C ALA A 214 20.91 5.46 15.86
N ASN A 215 21.53 4.54 15.11
CA ASN A 215 22.72 3.80 15.54
C ASN A 215 24.04 4.27 14.90
N SER A 216 24.00 5.29 14.04
CA SER A 216 25.23 5.87 13.50
C SER A 216 25.90 6.71 14.58
N PRO A 217 27.20 6.52 14.87
CA PRO A 217 27.91 7.47 15.72
C PRO A 217 27.79 8.83 15.05
N MET A 218 27.23 9.81 15.77
CA MET A 218 27.24 11.20 15.31
C MET A 218 28.65 11.52 14.79
N PRO A 219 28.81 12.18 13.63
CA PRO A 219 30.14 12.61 13.21
C PRO A 219 30.77 13.41 14.36
N ALA A 220 31.91 12.91 14.84
CA ALA A 220 32.68 13.46 15.96
C ALA A 220 33.33 14.81 15.59
N GLY A 221 32.52 15.79 15.19
CA GLY A 221 32.98 17.07 14.64
C GLY A 221 32.17 18.29 15.09
N CYS A 222 31.09 18.15 15.86
CA CYS A 222 30.37 19.31 16.42
C CYS A 222 30.72 19.53 17.90
N CYS A 223 32.02 19.66 18.18
CA CYS A 223 32.57 20.35 19.35
C CYS A 223 34.07 20.62 19.12
N SER A 224 34.39 21.69 18.39
CA SER A 224 35.62 22.45 18.61
C SER A 224 35.58 23.78 17.84
N THR A 225 35.53 24.85 18.64
CA THR A 225 35.84 26.28 18.36
C THR A 225 35.02 27.03 17.32
#